data_AF-A0AA38NHC8-F1
#
_entry.id   AF-A0AA38NHC8-F1
#
_cell.length_a   1.000
_cell.length_b   1.000
_cell.length_c   1.000
_cell.angle_alpha   90.00
_cell.angle_beta   90.00
_cell.angle_gamma   90.00
#
_symmetry.space_group_name_H-M   'P 1'
#
loop_
_entity.id
_entity.type
_entity.pdbx_description
1 polymer ?
#
loop_
_entity_poly.entity_id
_entity_poly.type
_entity_poly.pdbx_seq_one_letter_code
_entity_poly.pdbx_strand_id
1 'polypeptide(L)'
;MSSPYPSFRQRRLYPAPSSPGPMRSPRRFRGEPPCSTVPRSALHSTSSREPEKKTTGYFIHTYIDDDDETGVLVPAKKVHFDVIEKPETSGPSNRPLSTPASPGRSDIDDSDPEVDDKIPKPPGPVGRPGRNGYNLRVALQWQDERHEKVKAFINKLVDSKLDCTISFSKQVKEKLDVVRQQAATKFPILAEYRGQWATDDFIRCRLKSRRVALQKAELERQYLTRYRSG
;
A
#
# COMPACT_ATOMS: atom_id res chain seq x y z
N MET A 1 22.86 60.97 21.76
CA MET A 1 22.10 60.27 22.82
C MET A 1 20.75 59.84 22.27
N SER A 2 20.60 58.59 21.83
CA SER A 2 19.29 57.93 21.65
C SER A 2 19.52 56.44 21.39
N SER A 3 18.95 55.61 22.27
CA SER A 3 19.06 54.15 22.28
C SER A 3 17.99 53.53 21.37
N PRO A 4 18.30 52.58 20.48
CA PRO A 4 17.33 51.97 19.58
C PRO A 4 17.03 50.52 19.98
N TYR A 5 16.66 50.24 21.23
CA TYR A 5 16.18 48.90 21.60
C TYR A 5 14.67 48.90 21.84
N PRO A 6 13.90 48.11 21.07
CA PRO A 6 12.49 47.90 21.36
C PRO A 6 12.29 46.93 22.52
N SER A 7 11.35 47.32 23.37
CA SER A 7 10.84 46.64 24.56
C SER A 7 10.25 45.26 24.25
N PHE A 8 10.79 44.21 24.87
CA PHE A 8 10.18 42.87 24.88
C PHE A 8 9.14 42.76 26.01
N ARG A 9 7.86 42.89 25.65
CA ARG A 9 6.67 42.40 26.38
C ARG A 9 5.91 41.50 25.40
N GLN A 10 5.33 40.35 25.69
CA GLN A 10 4.90 39.67 26.92
C GLN A 10 5.14 38.15 26.78
N ARG A 11 5.38 37.50 27.93
CA ARG A 11 5.32 36.05 28.10
C ARG A 11 3.93 35.55 27.66
N ARG A 12 3.87 34.71 26.62
CA ARG A 12 2.72 33.83 26.41
C ARG A 12 2.78 32.72 27.45
N LEU A 13 1.83 32.74 28.37
CA LEU A 13 1.52 31.63 29.27
C LEU A 13 1.15 30.44 28.38
N TYR A 14 2.00 29.41 28.37
CA TYR A 14 1.63 28.13 27.76
C TYR A 14 0.52 27.50 28.62
N PRO A 15 -0.56 26.97 28.01
CA PRO A 15 -1.53 26.16 28.74
C PRO A 15 -0.83 24.90 29.26
N ALA A 16 -1.18 24.53 30.49
CA ALA A 16 -0.64 23.35 31.16
C ALA A 16 -0.92 22.07 30.35
N PRO A 17 0.03 21.12 30.26
CA PRO A 17 -0.20 19.83 29.62
C PRO A 17 -1.28 19.07 30.38
N SER A 18 -2.33 18.68 29.67
CA SER A 18 -3.43 17.85 30.17
C SER A 18 -2.89 16.52 30.71
N SER A 19 -3.41 16.11 31.87
CA SER A 19 -3.01 14.90 32.59
C SER A 19 -3.04 13.65 31.70
N PRO A 20 -2.03 12.77 31.79
CA PRO A 20 -2.03 11.49 31.10
C PRO A 20 -3.20 10.63 31.63
N GLY A 21 -4.08 10.24 30.71
CA GLY A 21 -5.19 9.33 31.01
C GLY A 21 -4.70 7.96 31.51
N PRO A 22 -5.57 7.20 32.21
CA PRO A 22 -5.19 5.96 32.87
C PRO A 22 -4.71 4.91 31.86
N MET A 23 -3.51 4.35 32.12
CA MET A 23 -2.95 3.22 31.37
C MET A 23 -3.92 2.04 31.44
N ARG A 24 -4.43 1.61 30.28
CA ARG A 24 -5.12 0.31 30.15
C ARG A 24 -4.13 -0.81 30.46
N SER A 25 -4.43 -1.57 31.50
CA SER A 25 -3.64 -2.72 31.92
C SER A 25 -3.59 -3.80 30.82
N PRO A 26 -2.45 -4.47 30.61
CA PRO A 26 -2.35 -5.57 29.66
C PRO A 26 -3.22 -6.74 30.10
N ARG A 27 -4.05 -7.20 29.16
CA ARG A 27 -4.93 -8.37 29.27
C ARG A 27 -4.06 -9.61 29.46
N ARG A 28 -3.99 -10.14 30.68
CA ARG A 28 -3.36 -11.44 30.98
C ARG A 28 -4.10 -12.52 30.20
N PHE A 29 -3.49 -13.06 29.14
CA PHE A 29 -3.85 -14.36 28.61
C PHE A 29 -3.37 -15.40 29.62
N ARG A 30 -4.32 -15.98 30.34
CA ARG A 30 -4.13 -17.07 31.30
C ARG A 30 -4.69 -18.33 30.65
N GLY A 31 -3.84 -19.34 30.50
CA GLY A 31 -4.26 -20.74 30.38
C GLY A 31 -3.84 -21.45 29.10
N GLU A 32 -2.73 -22.18 29.16
CA GLU A 32 -2.65 -23.49 28.50
C GLU A 32 -2.22 -24.55 29.54
N PRO A 33 -2.85 -25.74 29.56
CA PRO A 33 -2.58 -26.81 30.52
C PRO A 33 -1.42 -27.73 30.11
N PRO A 34 -0.80 -28.45 31.07
CA PRO A 34 0.21 -29.48 30.79
C PRO A 34 -0.43 -30.82 30.41
N CYS A 35 0.02 -31.43 29.32
CA CYS A 35 -0.30 -32.82 28.96
C CYS A 35 1.03 -33.56 28.71
N SER A 36 1.52 -34.29 29.71
CA SER A 36 1.33 -35.75 29.89
C SER A 36 2.38 -36.56 29.13
N THR A 37 3.35 -37.03 29.93
CA THR A 37 4.44 -37.95 29.59
C THR A 37 3.91 -39.35 29.28
N VAL A 38 4.37 -39.96 28.19
CA VAL A 38 4.32 -41.42 28.01
C VAL A 38 5.63 -41.90 27.37
N PRO A 39 6.29 -42.94 27.90
CA PRO A 39 7.44 -43.55 27.25
C PRO A 39 6.98 -44.72 26.36
N ARG A 40 7.59 -44.89 25.18
CA ARG A 40 7.51 -46.16 24.46
C ARG A 40 8.80 -46.46 23.71
N SER A 41 9.45 -47.52 24.17
CA SER A 41 10.65 -48.13 23.58
C SER A 41 10.31 -48.96 22.33
N ALA A 42 11.37 -49.19 21.55
CA ALA A 42 11.61 -50.29 20.59
C ALA A 42 11.55 -49.97 19.09
N LEU A 43 12.76 -49.74 18.54
CA LEU A 43 13.41 -50.45 17.42
C LEU A 43 12.60 -50.71 16.15
N HIS A 44 12.93 -49.99 15.06
CA HIS A 44 13.03 -50.55 13.71
C HIS A 44 14.05 -49.74 12.89
N SER A 45 14.99 -50.43 12.25
CA SER A 45 15.93 -49.92 11.26
C SER A 45 15.22 -49.48 9.97
N THR A 46 15.74 -48.42 9.34
CA THR A 46 16.13 -48.29 7.92
C THR A 46 15.88 -46.89 7.37
N SER A 47 16.81 -46.47 6.53
CA SER A 47 16.71 -45.40 5.53
C SER A 47 16.86 -43.95 6.02
N SER A 48 18.05 -43.42 5.70
CA SER A 48 18.41 -42.01 5.67
C SER A 48 17.33 -41.20 4.93
N ARG A 49 16.58 -40.38 5.67
CA ARG A 49 15.66 -39.36 5.13
C ARG A 49 15.68 -38.17 6.08
N GLU A 50 16.05 -37.03 5.53
CA GLU A 50 16.25 -35.75 6.22
C GLU A 50 15.03 -35.26 7.01
N PRO A 51 15.23 -34.46 8.07
CA PRO A 51 14.14 -34.00 8.94
C PRO A 51 13.33 -32.85 8.32
N GLU A 52 12.05 -33.10 8.06
CA GLU A 52 11.04 -32.07 7.79
C GLU A 52 10.70 -31.30 9.07
N LYS A 53 10.98 -29.99 9.07
CA LYS A 53 10.56 -29.05 10.11
C LYS A 53 9.15 -28.54 9.78
N LYS A 54 8.17 -28.97 10.58
CA LYS A 54 6.81 -28.37 10.60
C LYS A 54 6.88 -27.00 11.27
N THR A 55 7.03 -25.95 10.47
CA THR A 55 6.89 -24.57 10.93
C THR A 55 5.48 -24.07 10.62
N THR A 56 4.61 -24.18 11.62
CA THR A 56 3.45 -23.30 11.75
C THR A 56 3.98 -21.90 12.03
N GLY A 57 4.03 -21.08 10.98
CA GLY A 57 4.43 -19.69 11.06
C GLY A 57 3.69 -18.91 9.98
N TYR A 58 2.91 -17.92 10.41
CA TYR A 58 2.28 -16.94 9.53
C TYR A 58 3.32 -16.32 8.60
N PHE A 59 3.28 -16.74 7.34
CA PHE A 59 4.21 -16.36 6.29
C PHE A 59 3.75 -15.02 5.70
N ILE A 60 4.12 -13.91 6.34
CA ILE A 60 4.09 -12.59 5.70
C ILE A 60 5.31 -12.54 4.78
N HIS A 61 5.17 -13.07 3.56
CA HIS A 61 6.22 -12.99 2.55
C HIS A 61 6.25 -11.57 1.96
N THR A 62 6.95 -10.66 2.61
CA THR A 62 7.53 -9.52 1.90
C THR A 62 8.68 -10.08 1.07
N TYR A 63 8.39 -10.43 -0.18
CA TYR A 63 9.36 -10.81 -1.21
C TYR A 63 10.39 -9.66 -1.34
N ILE A 64 11.51 -9.84 -0.65
CA ILE A 64 12.76 -9.12 -0.83
C ILE A 64 13.70 -10.23 -1.29
N ASP A 65 13.93 -10.31 -2.59
CA ASP A 65 15.08 -11.05 -3.11
C ASP A 65 16.31 -10.20 -2.77
N ASP A 66 16.99 -10.54 -1.67
CA ASP A 66 18.33 -10.06 -1.32
C ASP A 66 19.16 -11.27 -0.88
N ASP A 67 19.91 -11.85 -1.82
CA ASP A 67 21.19 -12.50 -1.55
C ASP A 67 22.19 -11.40 -1.14
N ASP A 68 22.20 -11.03 0.14
CA ASP A 68 23.39 -10.52 0.83
C ASP A 68 23.18 -10.58 2.35
N GLU A 69 24.07 -11.33 2.97
CA GLU A 69 24.23 -11.49 4.39
C GLU A 69 24.84 -10.21 4.97
N THR A 70 24.09 -9.42 5.73
CA THR A 70 24.63 -8.65 6.88
C THR A 70 23.50 -8.05 7.73
N GLY A 71 23.28 -8.65 8.90
CA GLY A 71 22.37 -8.14 9.90
C GLY A 71 22.95 -6.90 10.61
N VAL A 72 22.32 -5.74 10.41
CA VAL A 72 22.47 -4.59 11.30
C VAL A 72 21.10 -4.15 11.81
N LEU A 73 20.91 -4.34 13.11
CA LEU A 73 19.70 -4.06 13.87
C LEU A 73 19.54 -2.54 14.03
N VAL A 74 18.69 -1.91 13.22
CA VAL A 74 18.40 -0.46 13.33
C VAL A 74 17.23 -0.24 14.31
N PRO A 75 17.35 0.63 15.32
CA PRO A 75 16.28 0.88 16.28
C PRO A 75 15.10 1.63 15.65
N ALA A 76 13.90 1.10 15.83
CA ALA A 76 12.65 1.65 15.34
C ALA A 76 12.35 3.02 16.00
N LYS A 77 12.43 4.10 15.22
CA LYS A 77 11.93 5.41 15.62
C LYS A 77 10.40 5.41 15.55
N LYS A 78 9.75 5.50 16.72
CA LYS A 78 8.32 5.78 16.84
C LYS A 78 8.05 7.19 16.32
N VAL A 79 7.45 7.29 15.14
CA VAL A 79 6.93 8.56 14.62
C VAL A 79 5.51 8.71 15.15
N HIS A 80 5.31 9.66 16.06
CA HIS A 80 3.99 10.10 16.52
C HIS A 80 3.38 10.92 15.38
N PHE A 81 2.20 10.53 14.91
CA PHE A 81 1.48 11.26 13.86
C PHE A 81 0.39 12.06 14.54
N ASP A 82 0.61 13.36 14.71
CA ASP A 82 -0.40 14.26 15.23
C ASP A 82 -1.56 14.37 14.23
N VAL A 83 -2.75 14.00 14.73
CA VAL A 83 -4.03 14.14 14.04
C VAL A 83 -4.31 15.64 13.92
N ILE A 84 -4.17 16.19 12.72
CA ILE A 84 -4.63 17.54 12.40
C ILE A 84 -6.16 17.45 12.29
N GLU A 85 -6.84 17.99 13.29
CA GLU A 85 -8.28 18.24 13.27
C GLU A 85 -8.64 19.20 12.14
N LYS A 86 -9.74 18.83 11.49
CA LYS A 86 -10.36 19.46 10.32
C LYS A 86 -11.04 20.76 10.75
N PRO A 87 -10.74 21.94 10.16
CA PRO A 87 -11.52 23.14 10.44
C PRO A 87 -12.87 23.06 9.72
N GLU A 88 -13.94 23.07 10.50
CA GLU A 88 -15.31 23.25 10.02
C GLU A 88 -15.47 24.70 9.56
N THR A 89 -15.76 24.89 8.27
CA THR A 89 -16.12 26.20 7.70
C THR A 89 -17.64 26.25 7.58
N SER A 90 -18.28 26.79 8.61
CA SER A 90 -19.67 27.23 8.58
C SER A 90 -19.75 28.57 7.83
N GLY A 91 -20.40 28.57 6.67
CA GLY A 91 -20.78 29.80 5.95
C GLY A 91 -22.23 29.68 5.47
N PRO A 92 -23.14 30.58 5.86
CA PRO A 92 -24.53 30.56 5.44
C PRO A 92 -24.69 31.23 4.08
N SER A 93 -25.36 30.56 3.13
CA SER A 93 -25.75 31.17 1.85
C SER A 93 -27.25 31.02 1.65
N ASN A 94 -27.95 32.11 1.94
CA ASN A 94 -29.34 32.33 1.56
C ASN A 94 -29.43 32.50 0.04
N ARG A 95 -30.28 31.70 -0.61
CA ARG A 95 -30.93 32.09 -1.87
C ARG A 95 -32.33 31.48 -1.93
N PRO A 96 -33.40 32.30 -1.95
CA PRO A 96 -34.70 31.87 -2.40
C PRO A 96 -34.80 32.15 -3.91
N LEU A 97 -35.19 31.16 -4.70
CA LEU A 97 -35.80 31.44 -6.00
C LEU A 97 -36.76 30.31 -6.39
N SER A 98 -38.05 30.63 -6.28
CA SER A 98 -39.17 29.86 -6.78
C SER A 98 -39.27 30.01 -8.30
N THR A 99 -39.38 28.90 -9.03
CA THR A 99 -40.10 28.85 -10.32
C THR A 99 -40.55 27.40 -10.59
N PRO A 100 -41.69 27.20 -11.27
CA PRO A 100 -42.60 26.08 -11.03
C PRO A 100 -42.43 24.91 -12.00
N ALA A 101 -43.14 23.84 -11.66
CA ALA A 101 -43.29 22.59 -12.38
C ALA A 101 -43.59 22.75 -13.89
N SER A 102 -42.96 21.89 -14.67
CA SER A 102 -43.51 21.36 -15.92
C SER A 102 -43.22 19.87 -16.01
N PRO A 103 -44.24 19.01 -16.24
CA PRO A 103 -44.07 17.59 -16.48
C PRO A 103 -43.87 17.37 -17.99
N GLY A 104 -42.61 17.25 -18.40
CA GLY A 104 -42.21 16.89 -19.76
C GLY A 104 -41.68 15.46 -19.79
N ARG A 105 -42.47 14.56 -20.37
CA ARG A 105 -42.11 13.19 -20.75
C ARG A 105 -41.04 13.20 -21.85
N SER A 106 -40.45 12.02 -22.07
CA SER A 106 -39.54 11.63 -23.19
C SER A 106 -38.06 11.81 -22.83
N ASP A 107 -37.16 10.82 -22.94
CA ASP A 107 -37.19 9.54 -23.62
C ASP A 107 -36.39 8.54 -22.76
N ILE A 108 -36.95 7.35 -22.54
CA ILE A 108 -36.19 6.22 -22.00
C ILE A 108 -35.30 5.79 -23.15
N ASP A 109 -34.05 6.26 -23.12
CA ASP A 109 -32.99 5.75 -23.96
C ASP A 109 -32.79 4.28 -23.59
N ASP A 110 -33.46 3.41 -24.35
CA ASP A 110 -33.28 1.96 -24.38
C ASP A 110 -31.92 1.66 -25.06
N SER A 111 -30.86 2.31 -24.57
CA SER A 111 -29.49 1.88 -24.81
C SER A 111 -29.36 0.58 -24.03
N ASP A 112 -29.62 -0.52 -24.74
CA ASP A 112 -29.29 -1.88 -24.35
C ASP A 112 -27.98 -1.84 -23.55
N PRO A 113 -28.01 -2.10 -22.23
CA PRO A 113 -26.80 -2.12 -21.45
C PRO A 113 -26.03 -3.32 -21.98
N GLU A 114 -25.12 -3.09 -22.93
CA GLU A 114 -24.05 -4.03 -23.24
C GLU A 114 -23.49 -4.43 -21.89
N VAL A 115 -23.91 -5.60 -21.43
CA VAL A 115 -23.43 -6.24 -20.23
C VAL A 115 -21.98 -6.53 -20.57
N ASP A 116 -21.14 -5.55 -20.28
CA ASP A 116 -19.71 -5.64 -20.45
C ASP A 116 -19.29 -6.76 -19.50
N ASP A 117 -19.25 -7.98 -20.03
CA ASP A 117 -18.93 -9.25 -19.36
C ASP A 117 -17.53 -9.26 -18.73
N LYS A 118 -16.85 -8.10 -18.77
CA LYS A 118 -15.56 -7.86 -18.19
C LYS A 118 -15.62 -7.77 -16.68
N ILE A 119 -14.59 -8.33 -16.06
CA ILE A 119 -14.44 -8.39 -14.61
C ILE A 119 -14.29 -6.96 -14.04
N PRO A 120 -15.22 -6.48 -13.20
CA PRO A 120 -15.15 -5.13 -12.64
C PRO A 120 -14.03 -5.01 -11.60
N LYS A 121 -13.60 -3.77 -11.36
CA LYS A 121 -12.59 -3.48 -10.34
C LYS A 121 -13.17 -3.69 -8.93
N PRO A 122 -12.47 -4.40 -8.02
CA PRO A 122 -12.92 -4.52 -6.64
C PRO A 122 -12.98 -3.17 -5.93
N PRO A 123 -13.88 -3.00 -4.94
CA PRO A 123 -13.93 -1.77 -4.14
C PRO A 123 -12.63 -1.62 -3.33
N GLY A 124 -12.07 -0.40 -3.32
CA GLY A 124 -10.91 -0.05 -2.50
C GLY A 124 -9.60 0.22 -3.25
N PRO A 125 -8.55 0.70 -2.55
CA PRO A 125 -7.22 0.86 -3.12
C PRO A 125 -6.41 -0.45 -3.09
N VAL A 126 -5.63 -0.70 -4.14
CA VAL A 126 -4.69 -1.82 -4.20
C VAL A 126 -3.57 -1.68 -3.15
N GLY A 127 -3.24 -2.78 -2.47
CA GLY A 127 -2.09 -2.88 -1.55
C GLY A 127 -2.30 -2.31 -0.15
N ARG A 128 -3.55 -2.14 0.30
CA ARG A 128 -3.90 -1.78 1.70
C ARG A 128 -4.86 -2.81 2.32
N PRO A 129 -4.43 -4.07 2.49
CA PRO A 129 -5.26 -5.06 3.17
C PRO A 129 -5.59 -4.58 4.59
N GLY A 130 -6.87 -4.64 4.98
CA GLY A 130 -7.35 -4.23 6.30
C GLY A 130 -7.76 -2.75 6.44
N ARG A 131 -7.62 -1.92 5.39
CA ARG A 131 -8.16 -0.54 5.35
C ARG A 131 -9.06 -0.33 4.14
N ASN A 132 -9.99 -1.26 3.94
CA ASN A 132 -10.91 -1.31 2.79
C ASN A 132 -10.20 -1.33 1.43
N GLY A 133 -8.95 -1.81 1.38
CA GLY A 133 -8.22 -2.09 0.16
C GLY A 133 -8.17 -3.58 -0.13
N TYR A 134 -7.71 -3.94 -1.33
CA TYR A 134 -7.57 -5.34 -1.74
C TYR A 134 -6.11 -5.70 -2.07
N ASN A 135 -5.83 -7.00 -2.01
CA ASN A 135 -4.60 -7.58 -2.51
C ASN A 135 -4.80 -7.98 -3.98
N LEU A 136 -3.93 -7.52 -4.87
CA LEU A 136 -4.02 -7.78 -6.31
C LEU A 136 -4.01 -9.29 -6.63
N ARG A 137 -3.19 -10.09 -5.92
CA ARG A 137 -3.16 -11.55 -6.10
C ARG A 137 -4.51 -12.19 -5.78
N VAL A 138 -5.12 -11.77 -4.67
CA VAL A 138 -6.41 -12.30 -4.23
C VAL A 138 -7.54 -11.86 -5.17
N ALA A 139 -7.49 -10.62 -5.67
CA ALA A 139 -8.50 -10.09 -6.57
C ALA A 139 -8.50 -10.76 -7.96
N LEU A 140 -7.31 -11.13 -8.46
CA LEU A 140 -7.18 -11.77 -9.78
C LEU A 140 -7.43 -13.28 -9.74
N GLN A 141 -7.25 -13.93 -8.58
CA GLN A 141 -7.41 -15.39 -8.40
C GLN A 141 -6.60 -16.23 -9.41
N TRP A 142 -5.45 -15.72 -9.85
CA TRP A 142 -4.57 -16.44 -10.76
C TRP A 142 -3.64 -17.40 -10.02
N GLN A 143 -3.19 -18.42 -10.74
CA GLN A 143 -2.06 -19.26 -10.31
C GLN A 143 -0.81 -18.40 -10.12
N ASP A 144 -0.01 -18.71 -9.09
CA ASP A 144 1.16 -17.90 -8.72
C ASP A 144 2.16 -17.72 -9.87
N GLU A 145 2.41 -18.78 -10.64
CA GLU A 145 3.30 -18.70 -11.81
C GLU A 145 2.80 -17.71 -12.86
N ARG A 146 1.49 -17.68 -13.10
CA ARG A 146 0.87 -16.77 -14.07
C ARG A 146 0.99 -15.34 -13.57
N HIS A 147 0.67 -15.12 -12.29
CA HIS A 147 0.78 -13.80 -11.67
C HIS A 147 2.21 -13.25 -11.78
N GLU A 148 3.23 -14.05 -11.43
CA GLU A 148 4.62 -13.60 -11.52
C GLU A 148 5.09 -13.38 -12.97
N LYS A 149 4.68 -14.22 -13.92
CA LYS A 149 4.98 -14.01 -15.36
C LYS A 149 4.44 -12.68 -15.87
N VAL A 150 3.17 -12.38 -15.59
CA VAL A 150 2.51 -11.12 -15.99
C VAL A 150 3.17 -9.93 -15.29
N LYS A 151 3.34 -10.02 -13.97
CA LYS A 151 4.00 -8.98 -13.16
C LYS A 151 5.41 -8.67 -13.65
N ALA A 152 6.23 -9.68 -13.89
CA ALA A 152 7.60 -9.51 -14.37
C ALA A 152 7.64 -8.85 -15.75
N PHE A 153 6.74 -9.23 -16.65
CA PHE A 153 6.65 -8.62 -17.97
C PHE A 153 6.23 -7.15 -17.91
N ILE A 154 5.14 -6.83 -17.18
CA ILE A 154 4.68 -5.44 -17.03
C ILE A 154 5.74 -4.60 -16.33
N ASN A 155 6.41 -5.12 -15.31
CA ASN A 155 7.50 -4.40 -14.62
C ASN A 155 8.62 -3.99 -15.58
N LYS A 156 9.05 -4.91 -16.47
CA LYS A 156 10.05 -4.61 -17.50
C LYS A 156 9.58 -3.53 -18.46
N LEU A 157 8.31 -3.56 -18.89
CA LEU A 157 7.74 -2.53 -19.76
C LEU A 157 7.70 -1.17 -19.06
N VAL A 158 7.28 -1.13 -17.80
CA VAL A 158 7.23 0.10 -17.00
C VAL A 158 8.62 0.70 -16.86
N ASP A 159 9.62 -0.10 -16.50
CA ASP A 159 11.00 0.38 -16.34
C ASP A 159 11.61 0.88 -17.66
N SER A 160 11.20 0.31 -18.80
CA SER A 160 11.70 0.68 -20.12
C SER A 160 11.00 1.89 -20.74
N LYS A 161 9.68 2.02 -20.54
CA LYS A 161 8.84 2.97 -21.28
C LYS A 161 8.36 4.15 -20.44
N LEU A 162 8.20 3.97 -19.12
CA LEU A 162 7.66 4.99 -18.23
C LEU A 162 8.76 5.62 -17.37
N ASP A 163 8.51 6.85 -16.95
CA ASP A 163 9.38 7.52 -16.00
C ASP A 163 9.01 7.10 -14.57
N CYS A 164 9.90 6.36 -13.92
CA CYS A 164 9.66 5.84 -12.57
C CYS A 164 9.76 6.90 -11.45
N THR A 165 10.15 8.14 -11.77
CA THR A 165 10.24 9.24 -10.80
C THR A 165 8.89 9.92 -10.57
N ILE A 166 7.97 9.82 -11.54
CA ILE A 166 6.66 10.47 -11.52
C ILE A 166 5.53 9.47 -11.19
N SER A 167 4.44 9.98 -10.59
CA SER A 167 3.29 9.17 -10.21
C SER A 167 2.42 8.80 -11.41
N PHE A 168 1.68 7.69 -11.32
CA PHE A 168 0.77 7.19 -12.37
C PHE A 168 -0.09 8.28 -13.03
N SER A 169 -0.78 9.12 -12.25
CA SER A 169 -1.67 10.16 -12.77
C SER A 169 -0.97 11.28 -13.55
N LYS A 170 0.36 11.41 -13.41
CA LYS A 170 1.18 12.41 -14.10
C LYS A 170 1.91 11.82 -15.32
N GLN A 171 1.79 10.52 -15.57
CA GLN A 171 2.40 9.87 -16.73
C GLN A 171 1.70 10.33 -18.01
N VAL A 172 2.45 10.31 -19.12
CA VAL A 172 1.89 10.54 -20.45
C VAL A 172 0.96 9.40 -20.81
N LYS A 173 -0.30 9.71 -21.13
CA LYS A 173 -1.35 8.72 -21.42
C LYS A 173 -0.97 7.78 -22.56
N GLU A 174 -0.38 8.32 -23.64
CA GLU A 174 0.09 7.52 -24.78
C GLU A 174 1.07 6.43 -24.38
N LYS A 175 1.99 6.72 -23.45
CA LYS A 175 2.94 5.72 -22.96
C LYS A 175 2.26 4.65 -22.12
N LEU A 176 1.25 5.02 -21.32
CA LEU A 176 0.43 4.05 -20.58
C LEU A 176 -0.33 3.15 -21.55
N ASP A 177 -0.89 3.71 -22.62
CA ASP A 177 -1.63 2.96 -23.63
C ASP A 177 -0.73 1.98 -24.39
N VAL A 178 0.51 2.37 -24.71
CA VAL A 178 1.51 1.44 -25.27
C VAL A 178 1.78 0.27 -24.33
N VAL A 179 1.96 0.52 -23.02
CA VAL A 179 2.17 -0.56 -22.03
C VAL A 179 0.92 -1.45 -21.92
N ARG A 180 -0.27 -0.86 -21.91
CA ARG A 180 -1.55 -1.58 -21.87
C ARG A 180 -1.74 -2.48 -23.07
N GLN A 181 -1.50 -1.96 -24.27
CA GLN A 181 -1.59 -2.72 -25.52
C GLN A 181 -0.59 -3.87 -25.54
N GLN A 182 0.70 -3.60 -25.26
CA GLN A 182 1.72 -4.64 -25.24
C GLN A 182 1.44 -5.74 -24.21
N ALA A 183 0.92 -5.37 -23.03
CA ALA A 183 0.51 -6.32 -22.01
C ALA A 183 -0.68 -7.17 -22.48
N ALA A 184 -1.72 -6.55 -23.06
CA ALA A 184 -2.89 -7.26 -23.58
C ALA A 184 -2.55 -8.18 -24.76
N THR A 185 -1.66 -7.76 -25.67
CA THR A 185 -1.18 -8.59 -26.78
C THR A 185 -0.45 -9.84 -26.27
N LYS A 186 0.36 -9.71 -25.20
CA LYS A 186 1.11 -10.84 -24.66
C LYS A 186 0.28 -11.73 -23.73
N PHE A 187 -0.66 -11.14 -23.00
CA PHE A 187 -1.53 -11.83 -22.05
C PHE A 187 -2.98 -11.42 -22.31
N PRO A 188 -3.68 -12.13 -23.22
CA PRO A 188 -5.06 -11.82 -23.59
C PRO A 188 -6.02 -11.77 -22.40
N ILE A 189 -5.75 -12.54 -21.34
CA ILE A 189 -6.51 -12.52 -20.07
C ILE A 189 -6.63 -11.11 -19.46
N LEU A 190 -5.67 -10.22 -19.71
CA LEU A 190 -5.75 -8.83 -19.21
C LEU A 190 -6.87 -8.02 -19.88
N ALA A 191 -7.32 -8.41 -21.08
CA ALA A 191 -8.42 -7.76 -21.78
C ALA A 191 -9.80 -8.10 -21.20
N GLU A 192 -9.90 -9.18 -20.41
CA GLU A 192 -11.12 -9.58 -19.70
C GLU A 192 -11.47 -8.65 -18.53
N TYR A 193 -10.56 -7.76 -18.13
CA TYR A 193 -10.76 -6.84 -17.01
C TYR A 193 -11.29 -5.49 -17.49
N ARG A 194 -12.37 -5.01 -16.87
CA ARG A 194 -13.06 -3.79 -17.27
C ARG A 194 -12.12 -2.58 -17.16
N GLY A 195 -11.99 -1.81 -18.24
CA GLY A 195 -11.11 -0.64 -18.26
C GLY A 195 -9.63 -0.96 -17.94
N GLN A 196 -9.19 -2.21 -18.16
CA GLN A 196 -7.80 -2.65 -17.98
C GLN A 196 -7.26 -2.38 -16.57
N TRP A 197 -8.14 -2.40 -15.55
CA TRP A 197 -7.78 -2.03 -14.18
C TRP A 197 -6.64 -2.90 -13.61
N ALA A 198 -6.58 -4.17 -14.01
CA ALA A 198 -5.54 -5.11 -13.59
C ALA A 198 -4.15 -4.65 -14.05
N THR A 199 -4.00 -4.32 -15.33
CA THR A 199 -2.76 -3.79 -15.90
C THR A 199 -2.36 -2.48 -15.22
N ASP A 200 -3.32 -1.58 -15.06
CA ASP A 200 -3.14 -0.30 -14.39
C ASP A 200 -2.63 -0.43 -12.95
N ASP A 201 -3.14 -1.42 -12.19
CA ASP A 201 -2.69 -1.68 -10.83
C ASP A 201 -1.26 -2.22 -10.79
N PHE A 202 -0.88 -3.11 -11.72
CA PHE A 202 0.52 -3.53 -11.84
C PHE A 202 1.45 -2.35 -12.09
N ILE A 203 1.07 -1.43 -12.99
CA ILE A 203 1.85 -0.21 -13.26
C ILE A 203 1.96 0.65 -12.00
N ARG A 204 0.84 0.91 -11.29
CA ARG A 204 0.85 1.68 -10.04
C ARG A 204 1.76 1.05 -8.98
N CYS A 205 1.66 -0.26 -8.81
CA CYS A 205 2.51 -1.02 -7.89
C CYS A 205 3.99 -0.86 -8.24
N ARG A 206 4.37 -1.02 -9.51
CA ARG A 206 5.77 -0.89 -9.93
C ARG A 206 6.32 0.52 -9.72
N LEU A 207 5.60 1.55 -10.17
CA LEU A 207 6.02 2.95 -10.02
C LEU A 207 6.21 3.31 -8.54
N LYS A 208 5.29 2.88 -7.67
CA LYS A 208 5.40 3.11 -6.22
C LYS A 208 6.65 2.45 -5.65
N SER A 209 6.88 1.16 -5.93
CA SER A 209 8.03 0.43 -5.42
C SER A 209 9.34 1.02 -5.93
N ARG A 210 9.41 1.40 -7.21
CA ARG A 210 10.62 1.98 -7.80
C ARG A 210 10.95 3.33 -7.18
N ARG A 211 9.96 4.18 -6.93
CA ARG A 211 10.17 5.45 -6.23
C ARG A 211 10.75 5.24 -4.83
N VAL A 212 10.23 4.29 -4.06
CA VAL A 212 10.76 3.97 -2.72
C VAL A 212 12.20 3.46 -2.81
N ALA A 213 12.50 2.59 -3.78
CA ALA A 213 13.86 2.09 -3.99
C ALA A 213 14.85 3.22 -4.33
N LEU A 214 14.46 4.18 -5.18
CA LEU A 214 15.30 5.34 -5.51
C LEU A 214 15.55 6.23 -4.29
N GLN A 215 14.53 6.47 -3.46
CA GLN A 215 14.68 7.24 -2.22
C GLN A 215 15.61 6.53 -1.22
N LYS A 216 15.50 5.21 -1.10
CA LYS A 216 16.38 4.40 -0.24
C LYS A 216 17.84 4.49 -0.73
N ALA A 217 18.08 4.31 -2.02
CA ALA A 217 19.41 4.37 -2.62
C ALA A 217 20.07 5.75 -2.46
N GLU A 218 19.29 6.82 -2.64
CA GLU A 218 19.78 8.19 -2.43
C GLU A 218 20.15 8.45 -0.96
N LEU A 219 19.29 8.02 -0.03
CA LEU A 219 19.56 8.14 1.40
C LEU A 219 20.82 7.36 1.81
N GLU A 220 20.99 6.16 1.27
CA GLU A 220 22.17 5.32 1.50
C GLU A 220 23.44 5.95 0.93
N ARG A 221 23.38 6.52 -0.27
CA ARG A 221 24.49 7.28 -0.85
C ARG A 221 24.88 8.48 0.02
N GLN A 222 23.89 9.23 0.52
CA GLN A 222 24.14 10.36 1.44
C GLN A 222 24.76 9.89 2.76
N TYR A 223 24.27 8.78 3.31
CA TYR A 223 24.83 8.15 4.50
C TYR A 223 26.30 7.78 4.25
N LEU A 224 26.60 6.96 3.25
CA LEU A 224 27.98 6.54 2.96
C LEU A 224 28.91 7.73 2.70
N THR A 225 28.45 8.76 1.99
CA THR A 225 29.24 9.99 1.78
C THR A 225 29.59 10.68 3.10
N ARG A 226 28.63 10.75 4.03
CA ARG A 226 28.84 11.38 5.34
C ARG A 226 29.77 10.59 6.26
N TYR A 227 29.71 9.26 6.20
CA TYR A 227 30.44 8.38 7.14
C TYR A 227 31.76 7.83 6.59
N ARG A 228 32.06 8.00 5.30
CA ARG A 228 33.34 7.57 4.68
C ARG A 228 34.43 8.65 4.69
N SER A 229 34.08 9.90 4.98
CA SER A 229 34.99 11.06 4.94
C SER A 229 35.53 11.51 6.31
N GLY A 230 35.35 10.71 7.37
CA GLY A 230 35.90 10.95 8.70
C GLY A 230 36.70 9.74 9.16
#